data_AF-A0A7V3ZUK9-F1
#
_entry.id   AF-A0A7V3ZUK9-F1
#
_cell.length_a   1.000
_cell.length_b   1.000
_cell.length_c   1.000
_cell.angle_alpha   90.00
_cell.angle_beta   90.00
_cell.angle_gamma   90.00
#
_symmetry.space_group_name_H-M   'P 1'
#
loop_
_entity.id
_entity.type
_entity.pdbx_description
1 polymer ?
#
loop_
_entity_poly.entity_id
_entity_poly.type
_entity_poly.pdbx_seq_one_letter_code
_entity_poly.pdbx_strand_id
1 'polypeptide(L)'
;MFFLFLFYFLREKKIKILIYVLIMTIFILFFVAIQYLPIYKNLPYGARGGERGYEFATSWSLPPEEIFDLLTPNFSGGLDFYWGRNPFKLHSEYFGVLFILLFFLTLYFYFKKPIVKLFFIYVVFSLLMAFGGHTPFYYLPYYLLPGVSKFRGPAMIFFTTAFSIIVVGIYGLSLLSLENFKEKDLKRLRKFLITSSLIVGFLTLFSLLFKETVVNLLISISKISQEKITNLENNYPRIQNGFLWATFLWVVFAFLIYSFIKKKIKLPIFVFIISVILILDLVKNGRRYIKSVDIPEIFYAPDEVVSFLQKDTSLYRVYPLFYKRADDGLLMYHNIQSVGGHHPNPLQSYQEFVGLPSTVIFSNPPHLYYPNFLNLLSVKYLIVPHLPEDLSPYDEETKKLISNLKNFLNSAFLKKVFSGREYAIYENLTFLERAYFAPYFSIVKDKETMFAILKREDFDPKKIILFYEKPLVPETLYRELFSISEITSTEDLAKIKILTYKANKIELEIENERNGFLVLLENYYPDWQVKVDGKKEHVYRVFHTLRAIYLEKGKHLVTFYYYSQAYHLGKILFLIAFGFLIFNIAYFINERKRSYHA
;
A
#
# COMPACT_ATOMS: atom_id res chain seq x y z
N MET A 1 1.05 -3.61 24.50
CA MET A 1 0.59 -2.71 25.59
C MET A 1 -0.79 -3.10 26.13
N PHE A 2 -1.83 -3.20 25.28
CA PHE A 2 -3.16 -3.74 25.67
C PHE A 2 -3.07 -5.04 26.49
N PHE A 3 -2.29 -6.02 26.02
CA PHE A 3 -2.12 -7.31 26.71
C PHE A 3 -1.36 -7.24 28.05
N LEU A 4 -0.38 -6.35 28.20
CA LEU A 4 0.37 -6.17 29.45
C LEU A 4 -0.48 -5.46 30.52
N PHE A 5 -1.35 -4.53 30.09
CA PHE A 5 -2.25 -3.80 30.98
C PHE A 5 -3.48 -4.64 31.38
N LEU A 6 -4.08 -5.38 30.43
CA LEU A 6 -5.16 -6.33 30.70
C LEU A 6 -4.69 -7.44 31.67
N PHE A 7 -3.43 -7.88 31.54
CA PHE A 7 -2.80 -8.84 32.44
C PHE A 7 -2.64 -8.31 33.87
N TYR A 8 -2.17 -7.07 34.04
CA TYR A 8 -2.01 -6.47 35.37
C TYR A 8 -3.36 -6.33 36.10
N PHE A 9 -4.43 -5.98 35.39
CA PHE A 9 -5.71 -5.63 36.01
C PHE A 9 -6.75 -6.75 36.11
N LEU A 10 -6.67 -7.81 35.31
CA LEU A 10 -7.43 -9.06 35.55
C LEU A 10 -7.13 -9.64 36.96
N ARG A 11 -6.06 -9.20 37.60
CA ARG A 11 -5.67 -9.55 38.97
C ARG A 11 -6.49 -8.80 40.04
N GLU A 12 -7.01 -7.60 39.76
CA GLU A 12 -7.46 -6.67 40.82
C GLU A 12 -8.99 -6.47 40.97
N LYS A 13 -9.84 -7.07 40.12
CA LYS A 13 -11.33 -7.16 40.27
C LYS A 13 -12.13 -5.86 40.56
N LYS A 14 -11.53 -4.66 40.63
CA LYS A 14 -12.18 -3.47 41.23
C LYS A 14 -12.95 -2.54 40.28
N ILE A 15 -12.81 -2.64 38.96
CA ILE A 15 -13.58 -1.82 38.00
C ILE A 15 -14.30 -2.73 37.00
N LYS A 16 -15.54 -2.37 36.64
CA LYS A 16 -16.35 -3.10 35.64
C LYS A 16 -15.56 -3.16 34.32
N ILE A 17 -15.26 -4.37 33.85
CA ILE A 17 -14.47 -4.67 32.63
C ILE A 17 -14.87 -3.78 31.44
N LEU A 18 -16.15 -3.48 31.30
CA LEU A 18 -16.70 -2.64 30.24
C LEU A 18 -16.12 -1.21 30.22
N ILE A 19 -15.95 -0.58 31.38
CA ILE A 19 -15.40 0.79 31.48
C ILE A 19 -13.96 0.81 30.98
N TYR A 20 -13.17 -0.22 31.28
CA TYR A 20 -11.79 -0.31 30.80
C TYR A 20 -11.70 -0.57 29.31
N VAL A 21 -12.55 -1.46 28.77
CA VAL A 21 -12.61 -1.68 27.32
C VAL A 21 -12.92 -0.37 26.61
N LEU A 22 -13.81 0.46 27.17
CA LEU A 22 -14.11 1.78 26.64
C LEU A 22 -12.90 2.72 26.71
N ILE A 23 -12.25 2.85 27.88
CA ILE A 23 -11.06 3.70 28.06
C ILE A 23 -9.94 3.28 27.11
N MET A 24 -9.69 1.97 26.98
CA MET A 24 -8.66 1.45 26.08
C MET A 24 -9.00 1.68 24.62
N THR A 25 -10.26 1.52 24.24
CA THR A 25 -10.72 1.85 22.88
C THR A 25 -10.46 3.33 22.59
N ILE A 26 -10.84 4.23 23.49
CA ILE A 26 -10.60 5.68 23.33
C ILE A 26 -9.10 5.97 23.25
N PHE A 27 -8.30 5.39 24.13
CA PHE A 27 -6.85 5.54 24.12
C PHE A 27 -6.25 5.10 22.78
N ILE A 28 -6.63 3.92 22.27
CA ILE A 28 -6.15 3.41 20.98
C ILE A 28 -6.58 4.34 19.86
N LEU A 29 -7.84 4.79 19.83
CA LEU A 29 -8.35 5.72 18.83
C LEU A 29 -7.57 7.03 18.84
N PHE A 30 -7.25 7.58 20.01
CA PHE A 30 -6.45 8.81 20.14
C PHE A 30 -5.00 8.58 19.70
N PHE A 31 -4.43 7.44 20.08
CA PHE A 31 -3.05 7.07 19.73
C PHE A 31 -2.88 6.90 18.21
N VAL A 32 -3.87 6.35 17.51
CA VAL A 32 -3.81 6.19 16.05
C VAL A 32 -4.36 7.40 15.28
N ALA A 33 -4.94 8.41 15.97
CA ALA A 33 -5.63 9.54 15.34
C ALA A 33 -4.74 10.35 14.39
N ILE A 34 -3.45 10.51 14.72
CA ILE A 34 -2.47 11.22 13.87
C ILE A 34 -2.35 10.61 12.46
N GLN A 35 -2.56 9.30 12.34
CA GLN A 35 -2.52 8.60 11.05
C GLN A 35 -3.94 8.43 10.48
N TYR A 36 -4.91 8.10 11.32
CA TYR A 36 -6.25 7.74 10.86
C TYR A 36 -7.10 8.94 10.39
N LEU A 37 -7.03 10.08 11.08
CA LEU A 37 -7.85 11.25 10.70
C LEU A 37 -7.48 11.83 9.32
N PRO A 38 -6.18 12.04 8.98
CA PRO A 38 -5.81 12.45 7.63
C PRO A 38 -6.28 11.46 6.56
N ILE A 39 -6.12 10.16 6.81
CA ILE A 39 -6.58 9.11 5.88
C ILE A 39 -8.09 9.20 5.68
N TYR A 40 -8.86 9.24 6.77
CA TYR A 40 -10.31 9.30 6.73
C TYR A 40 -10.81 10.52 5.96
N LYS A 41 -10.20 11.70 6.19
CA LYS A 41 -10.51 12.92 5.44
C LYS A 41 -10.17 12.80 3.95
N ASN A 42 -9.10 12.08 3.61
CA ASN A 42 -8.65 11.91 2.23
C ASN A 42 -9.43 10.84 1.44
N LEU A 43 -10.16 9.93 2.13
CA LEU A 43 -10.90 8.84 1.48
C LEU A 43 -11.80 9.30 0.31
N PRO A 44 -12.61 10.37 0.42
CA PRO A 44 -13.47 10.80 -0.69
C PRO A 44 -12.71 11.26 -1.95
N TYR A 45 -11.42 11.58 -1.83
CA TYR A 45 -10.61 12.11 -2.92
C TYR A 45 -9.69 11.06 -3.55
N GLY A 46 -9.38 9.98 -2.83
CA GLY A 46 -8.51 8.91 -3.31
C GLY A 46 -9.22 7.94 -4.24
N ALA A 47 -8.53 7.45 -5.27
CA ALA A 47 -9.08 6.53 -6.25
C ALA A 47 -9.54 5.17 -5.67
N ARG A 48 -9.06 4.81 -4.47
CA ARG A 48 -9.46 3.60 -3.73
C ARG A 48 -10.43 3.85 -2.56
N GLY A 49 -10.90 5.09 -2.36
CA GLY A 49 -11.63 5.43 -1.14
C GLY A 49 -13.16 5.27 -1.18
N GLY A 50 -13.73 4.91 -2.34
CA GLY A 50 -15.15 4.60 -2.48
C GLY A 50 -15.52 3.19 -2.00
N GLU A 51 -16.75 3.01 -1.50
CA GLU A 51 -17.30 1.70 -1.18
C GLU A 51 -17.54 0.90 -2.46
N ARG A 52 -17.10 -0.35 -2.50
CA ARG A 52 -17.17 -1.24 -3.68
C ARG A 52 -17.89 -2.56 -3.39
N GLY A 53 -18.66 -2.60 -2.29
CA GLY A 53 -19.46 -3.76 -1.88
C GLY A 53 -18.69 -4.88 -1.17
N TYR A 54 -19.44 -5.91 -0.79
CA TYR A 54 -18.94 -7.03 0.01
C TYR A 54 -17.90 -7.89 -0.71
N GLU A 55 -18.08 -8.12 -2.01
CA GLU A 55 -17.13 -8.89 -2.83
C GLU A 55 -15.75 -8.21 -2.89
N PHE A 56 -15.73 -6.88 -3.03
CA PHE A 56 -14.48 -6.14 -2.95
C PHE A 56 -13.84 -6.24 -1.57
N ALA A 57 -14.63 -6.04 -0.51
CA ALA A 57 -14.12 -6.06 0.87
C ALA A 57 -13.57 -7.44 1.29
N THR A 58 -14.11 -8.50 0.71
CA THR A 58 -13.66 -9.89 0.93
C THR A 58 -12.68 -10.39 -0.12
N SER A 59 -12.33 -9.58 -1.12
CA SER A 59 -11.25 -9.92 -2.06
C SER A 59 -9.92 -10.08 -1.31
N TRP A 60 -9.10 -11.02 -1.76
CA TRP A 60 -7.84 -11.39 -1.08
C TRP A 60 -8.05 -11.91 0.35
N SER A 61 -9.17 -12.60 0.59
CA SER A 61 -9.33 -13.45 1.78
C SER A 61 -8.35 -14.62 1.75
N LEU A 62 -8.00 -15.15 2.92
CA LEU A 62 -7.16 -16.34 3.04
C LEU A 62 -8.03 -17.57 2.69
N PRO A 63 -7.75 -18.31 1.61
CA PRO A 63 -8.50 -19.52 1.31
C PRO A 63 -8.30 -20.55 2.44
N PRO A 64 -9.36 -21.16 2.99
CA PRO A 64 -9.23 -22.02 4.17
C PRO A 64 -8.28 -23.20 3.98
N GLU A 65 -8.22 -23.76 2.78
CA GLU A 65 -7.28 -24.83 2.43
C GLU A 65 -5.81 -24.39 2.51
N GLU A 66 -5.49 -23.10 2.37
CA GLU A 66 -4.12 -22.60 2.48
C GLU A 66 -3.60 -22.59 3.92
N ILE A 67 -4.43 -22.93 4.93
CA ILE A 67 -3.94 -23.08 6.31
C ILE A 67 -2.87 -24.17 6.43
N PHE A 68 -2.82 -25.13 5.49
CA PHE A 68 -1.75 -26.12 5.40
C PHE A 68 -0.38 -25.52 5.03
N ASP A 69 -0.32 -24.28 4.53
CA ASP A 69 0.95 -23.53 4.38
C ASP A 69 1.68 -23.34 5.72
N LEU A 70 0.95 -23.41 6.85
CA LEU A 70 1.54 -23.40 8.19
C LEU A 70 2.41 -24.62 8.49
N LEU A 71 2.08 -25.77 7.89
CA LEU A 71 2.88 -26.99 8.03
C LEU A 71 3.88 -27.10 6.88
N THR A 72 3.43 -26.80 5.67
CA THR A 72 4.21 -27.00 4.45
C THR A 72 4.20 -25.70 3.65
N PRO A 73 5.25 -24.85 3.71
CA PRO A 73 5.23 -23.49 3.11
C PRO A 73 5.04 -23.45 1.58
N ASN A 74 5.05 -24.61 0.92
CA ASN A 74 4.82 -24.78 -0.50
C ASN A 74 3.45 -25.41 -0.80
N PHE A 75 2.56 -25.53 0.19
CA PHE A 75 1.27 -26.19 0.02
C PHE A 75 0.53 -25.55 -1.14
N SER A 76 0.34 -24.23 -1.09
CA SER A 76 -0.36 -23.45 -2.11
C SER A 76 0.45 -23.17 -3.38
N GLY A 77 1.77 -23.45 -3.35
CA GLY A 77 2.70 -23.25 -4.47
C GLY A 77 3.48 -21.94 -4.48
N GLY A 78 3.09 -20.97 -3.63
CA GLY A 78 3.83 -19.71 -3.42
C GLY A 78 4.02 -18.92 -4.73
N LEU A 79 5.26 -18.52 -5.04
CA LEU A 79 5.55 -17.66 -6.20
C LEU A 79 5.50 -18.37 -7.57
N ASP A 80 5.73 -19.68 -7.62
CA ASP A 80 6.00 -20.37 -8.90
C ASP A 80 4.74 -21.06 -9.46
N PHE A 81 4.08 -21.89 -8.64
CA PHE A 81 2.97 -22.75 -9.05
C PHE A 81 1.74 -22.50 -8.18
N TYR A 82 1.39 -21.23 -7.97
CA TYR A 82 0.26 -20.88 -7.12
C TYR A 82 -1.06 -21.42 -7.67
N TRP A 83 -1.66 -22.38 -6.96
CA TRP A 83 -2.91 -23.02 -7.37
C TRP A 83 -4.15 -22.58 -6.56
N GLY A 84 -3.96 -21.81 -5.49
CA GLY A 84 -5.05 -21.34 -4.63
C GLY A 84 -6.03 -20.40 -5.32
N ARG A 85 -7.11 -20.03 -4.60
CA ARG A 85 -8.26 -19.29 -5.14
C ARG A 85 -7.96 -17.85 -5.53
N ASN A 86 -6.93 -17.23 -4.97
CA ASN A 86 -6.57 -15.87 -5.35
C ASN A 86 -5.89 -15.85 -6.73
N PRO A 87 -5.74 -14.67 -7.37
CA PRO A 87 -5.01 -14.58 -8.63
C PRO A 87 -3.55 -15.05 -8.50
N PHE A 88 -2.84 -14.56 -7.49
CA PHE A 88 -1.43 -14.86 -7.20
C PHE A 88 -1.15 -14.84 -5.69
N LYS A 89 0.04 -15.28 -5.27
CA LYS A 89 0.49 -15.22 -3.88
C LYS A 89 1.94 -14.74 -3.80
N LEU A 90 2.18 -13.65 -3.06
CA LEU A 90 3.49 -13.00 -2.93
C LEU A 90 4.09 -13.09 -1.51
N HIS A 91 3.55 -13.98 -0.67
CA HIS A 91 3.94 -14.11 0.73
C HIS A 91 3.78 -15.55 1.23
N SER A 92 4.23 -15.80 2.45
CA SER A 92 4.08 -17.09 3.13
C SER A 92 3.56 -16.86 4.55
N GLU A 93 2.61 -17.69 4.97
CA GLU A 93 2.05 -17.75 6.33
C GLU A 93 2.94 -18.57 7.27
N TYR A 94 3.95 -19.26 6.74
CA TYR A 94 4.80 -20.17 7.49
C TYR A 94 5.76 -19.42 8.42
N PHE A 95 5.63 -19.70 9.73
CA PHE A 95 6.51 -19.16 10.77
C PHE A 95 7.25 -20.25 11.55
N GLY A 96 7.26 -21.50 11.07
CA GLY A 96 7.96 -22.63 11.67
C GLY A 96 7.04 -23.59 12.43
N VAL A 97 7.12 -24.89 12.12
CA VAL A 97 6.29 -25.94 12.74
C VAL A 97 6.46 -26.06 14.26
N LEU A 98 7.60 -25.62 14.80
CA LEU A 98 7.84 -25.59 16.25
C LEU A 98 6.74 -24.83 16.99
N PHE A 99 6.34 -23.65 16.49
CA PHE A 99 5.39 -22.81 17.21
C PHE A 99 3.97 -23.38 17.16
N ILE A 100 3.64 -24.14 16.12
CA ILE A 100 2.37 -24.87 16.02
C ILE A 100 2.35 -26.00 17.06
N LEU A 101 3.43 -26.78 17.13
CA LEU A 101 3.60 -27.83 18.14
C LEU A 101 3.51 -27.25 19.56
N LEU A 102 4.25 -26.18 19.84
CA LEU A 102 4.24 -25.51 21.15
C LEU A 102 2.87 -24.91 21.49
N PHE A 103 2.17 -24.33 20.52
CA PHE A 103 0.84 -23.76 20.72
C PHE A 103 -0.15 -24.83 21.18
N PHE A 104 -0.27 -25.95 20.45
CA PHE A 104 -1.18 -27.02 20.86
C PHE A 104 -0.75 -27.71 22.16
N LEU A 105 0.57 -27.84 22.39
CA LEU A 105 1.09 -28.35 23.66
C LEU A 105 0.68 -27.43 24.84
N THR A 106 0.77 -26.12 24.63
CA THR A 106 0.38 -25.11 25.62
C THR A 106 -1.12 -25.15 25.91
N LEU A 107 -1.96 -25.28 24.88
CA LEU A 107 -3.40 -25.47 25.06
C LEU A 107 -3.68 -26.74 25.87
N TYR A 108 -3.00 -27.85 25.56
CA TYR A 108 -3.23 -29.14 26.24
C TYR A 108 -2.96 -29.09 27.76
N PHE A 109 -1.92 -28.38 28.20
CA PHE A 109 -1.58 -28.28 29.64
C PHE A 109 -2.20 -27.07 30.34
N TYR A 110 -2.33 -25.93 29.66
CA TYR A 110 -2.56 -24.64 30.32
C TYR A 110 -3.76 -23.86 29.77
N PHE A 111 -4.71 -24.49 29.07
CA PHE A 111 -5.92 -23.82 28.58
C PHE A 111 -6.69 -23.04 29.66
N LYS A 112 -6.64 -23.51 30.92
CA LYS A 112 -7.31 -22.85 32.06
C LYS A 112 -6.65 -21.53 32.47
N LYS A 113 -5.42 -21.24 32.04
CA LYS A 113 -4.75 -19.96 32.35
C LYS A 113 -5.43 -18.83 31.55
N PRO A 114 -5.83 -17.71 32.17
CA PRO A 114 -6.56 -16.64 31.50
C PRO A 114 -5.85 -16.09 30.25
N ILE A 115 -4.52 -15.95 30.31
CA ILE A 115 -3.71 -15.45 29.19
C ILE A 115 -3.74 -16.40 27.98
N VAL A 116 -3.67 -17.71 28.21
CA VAL A 116 -3.73 -18.73 27.14
C VAL A 116 -5.11 -18.73 26.49
N LYS A 117 -6.18 -18.67 27.30
CA LYS A 117 -7.56 -18.58 26.81
C LYS A 117 -7.79 -17.32 25.99
N LEU A 118 -7.27 -16.18 26.44
CA LEU A 118 -7.40 -14.89 25.73
C LEU A 118 -6.76 -14.95 24.34
N PHE A 119 -5.50 -15.39 24.24
CA PHE A 119 -4.82 -15.50 22.96
C PHE A 119 -5.43 -16.57 22.06
N PHE A 120 -5.94 -17.68 22.61
CA PHE A 120 -6.67 -18.67 21.84
C PHE A 120 -7.94 -18.10 21.21
N ILE A 121 -8.77 -17.38 21.99
CA ILE A 121 -9.96 -16.68 21.47
C ILE A 121 -9.56 -15.69 20.37
N TYR A 122 -8.47 -14.96 20.56
CA TYR A 122 -7.98 -14.02 19.56
C TYR A 122 -7.47 -14.70 18.30
N VAL A 123 -6.77 -15.85 18.39
CA VAL A 123 -6.37 -16.67 17.23
C VAL A 123 -7.60 -17.12 16.43
N VAL A 124 -8.65 -17.60 17.11
CA VAL A 124 -9.90 -18.00 16.44
C VAL A 124 -10.55 -16.79 15.75
N PHE A 125 -10.67 -15.67 16.46
CA PHE A 125 -11.20 -14.43 15.90
C PHE A 125 -10.41 -13.94 14.68
N SER A 126 -9.08 -13.86 14.78
CA SER A 126 -8.24 -13.34 13.70
C SER A 126 -8.19 -14.31 12.51
N LEU A 127 -8.29 -15.62 12.72
CA LEU A 127 -8.45 -16.59 11.63
C LEU A 127 -9.78 -16.44 10.91
N LEU A 128 -10.90 -16.31 11.65
CA LEU A 128 -12.22 -16.09 11.05
C LEU A 128 -12.27 -14.76 10.28
N MET A 129 -11.61 -13.72 10.79
CA MET A 129 -11.40 -12.47 10.05
C MET A 129 -10.57 -12.70 8.79
N ALA A 130 -9.45 -13.43 8.88
CA ALA A 130 -8.55 -13.68 7.75
C ALA A 130 -9.20 -14.48 6.62
N PHE A 131 -10.04 -15.45 6.96
CA PHE A 131 -10.82 -16.22 5.98
C PHE A 131 -11.86 -15.38 5.25
N GLY A 132 -12.21 -14.19 5.77
CA GLY A 132 -13.06 -13.22 5.10
C GLY A 132 -14.31 -13.84 4.47
N GLY A 133 -14.45 -13.67 3.14
CA GLY A 133 -15.61 -14.12 2.38
C GLY A 133 -15.81 -15.64 2.32
N HIS A 134 -14.85 -16.44 2.79
CA HIS A 134 -14.98 -17.90 2.88
C HIS A 134 -15.76 -18.37 4.12
N THR A 135 -16.09 -17.45 5.04
CA THR A 135 -16.91 -17.76 6.21
C THR A 135 -18.05 -16.75 6.37
N PRO A 136 -19.21 -17.16 6.93
CA PRO A 136 -20.29 -16.22 7.23
C PRO A 136 -19.92 -15.24 8.36
N PHE A 137 -18.82 -15.47 9.08
CA PHE A 137 -18.39 -14.59 10.17
C PHE A 137 -18.12 -13.16 9.69
N TYR A 138 -17.57 -12.99 8.48
CA TYR A 138 -17.15 -11.67 7.98
C TYR A 138 -18.32 -10.72 7.66
N TYR A 139 -19.56 -11.22 7.59
CA TYR A 139 -20.74 -10.36 7.53
C TYR A 139 -20.87 -9.45 8.76
N LEU A 140 -20.53 -9.95 9.94
CA LEU A 140 -20.60 -9.17 11.18
C LEU A 140 -19.69 -7.94 11.16
N PRO A 141 -18.36 -8.06 10.98
CA PRO A 141 -17.48 -6.90 10.91
C PRO A 141 -17.80 -5.99 9.71
N TYR A 142 -18.25 -6.53 8.58
CA TYR A 142 -18.61 -5.73 7.41
C TYR A 142 -19.77 -4.77 7.68
N TYR A 143 -20.84 -5.24 8.34
CA TYR A 143 -22.02 -4.40 8.61
C TYR A 143 -21.95 -3.63 9.94
N LEU A 144 -21.21 -4.13 10.94
CA LEU A 144 -21.19 -3.53 12.28
C LEU A 144 -20.01 -2.57 12.50
N LEU A 145 -18.86 -2.77 11.84
CA LEU A 145 -17.65 -1.99 12.10
C LEU A 145 -17.46 -0.91 11.04
N PRO A 146 -17.42 0.39 11.43
CA PRO A 146 -17.27 1.46 10.47
C PRO A 146 -15.91 1.39 9.76
N GLY A 147 -15.94 1.51 8.43
CA GLY A 147 -14.75 1.52 7.59
C GLY A 147 -14.32 0.17 7.03
N VAL A 148 -14.81 -0.97 7.56
CA VAL A 148 -14.47 -2.30 7.02
C VAL A 148 -14.91 -2.46 5.56
N SER A 149 -16.06 -1.86 5.18
CA SER A 149 -16.56 -1.81 3.79
C SER A 149 -15.61 -1.12 2.79
N LYS A 150 -14.65 -0.33 3.29
CA LYS A 150 -13.73 0.48 2.48
C LYS A 150 -12.38 -0.19 2.24
N PHE A 151 -12.08 -1.27 2.96
CA PHE A 151 -10.80 -2.00 2.84
C PHE A 151 -11.03 -3.39 2.24
N ARG A 152 -9.95 -3.94 1.68
CA ARG A 152 -9.88 -5.31 1.15
C ARG A 152 -8.62 -6.01 1.65
N GLY A 153 -8.51 -7.31 1.40
CA GLY A 153 -7.41 -8.15 1.89
C GLY A 153 -7.55 -8.54 3.36
N PRO A 154 -8.66 -9.19 3.77
CA PRO A 154 -8.82 -9.67 5.14
C PRO A 154 -7.67 -10.57 5.59
N ALA A 155 -7.03 -11.31 4.67
CA ALA A 155 -5.89 -12.18 4.95
C ALA A 155 -4.73 -11.48 5.70
N MET A 156 -4.56 -10.17 5.54
CA MET A 156 -3.47 -9.43 6.22
C MET A 156 -3.53 -9.49 7.75
N ILE A 157 -4.73 -9.68 8.34
CA ILE A 157 -4.85 -9.85 9.79
C ILE A 157 -4.17 -11.14 10.29
N PHE A 158 -3.88 -12.10 9.40
CA PHE A 158 -3.21 -13.35 9.76
C PHE A 158 -1.89 -13.13 10.51
N PHE A 159 -1.19 -12.02 10.26
CA PHE A 159 0.00 -11.66 11.03
C PHE A 159 -0.26 -11.67 12.56
N THR A 160 -1.45 -11.25 13.00
CA THR A 160 -1.82 -11.26 14.43
C THR A 160 -2.14 -12.66 14.93
N THR A 161 -2.63 -13.56 14.06
CA THR A 161 -2.74 -14.99 14.32
C THR A 161 -1.36 -15.59 14.60
N ALA A 162 -0.41 -15.39 13.68
CA ALA A 162 0.95 -15.90 13.78
C ALA A 162 1.63 -15.41 15.08
N PHE A 163 1.57 -14.10 15.34
CA PHE A 163 2.08 -13.50 16.58
C PHE A 163 1.50 -14.18 17.83
N SER A 164 0.19 -14.41 17.86
CA SER A 164 -0.49 -14.98 19.02
C SER A 164 -0.12 -16.44 19.26
N ILE A 165 0.00 -17.23 18.19
CA ILE A 165 0.46 -18.63 18.24
C ILE A 165 1.89 -18.69 18.80
N ILE A 166 2.79 -17.86 18.29
CA ILE A 166 4.20 -17.80 18.73
C ILE A 166 4.29 -17.42 20.21
N VAL A 167 3.61 -16.33 20.62
CA VAL A 167 3.63 -15.84 22.00
C VAL A 167 3.10 -16.89 22.97
N VAL A 168 1.96 -17.52 22.66
CA VAL A 168 1.41 -18.59 23.51
C VAL A 168 2.33 -19.80 23.55
N GLY A 169 2.90 -20.21 22.42
CA GLY A 169 3.83 -21.34 22.35
C GLY A 169 5.07 -21.12 23.21
N ILE A 170 5.70 -19.95 23.12
CA ILE A 170 6.88 -19.61 23.95
C ILE A 170 6.48 -19.47 25.43
N TYR A 171 5.35 -18.83 25.72
CA TYR A 171 4.86 -18.70 27.09
C TYR A 171 4.62 -20.08 27.73
N GLY A 172 3.97 -21.01 27.01
CA GLY A 172 3.78 -22.36 27.52
C GLY A 172 5.08 -23.13 27.69
N LEU A 173 6.04 -23.00 26.77
CA LEU A 173 7.37 -23.59 26.94
C LEU A 173 8.08 -23.07 28.19
N SER A 174 7.93 -21.77 28.51
CA SER A 174 8.46 -21.19 29.74
C SER A 174 7.78 -21.70 31.01
N LEU A 175 6.47 -22.01 30.95
CA LEU A 175 5.77 -22.64 32.07
C LEU A 175 6.22 -24.08 32.26
N LEU A 176 6.35 -24.84 31.16
CA LEU A 176 6.82 -26.24 31.19
C LEU A 176 8.24 -26.35 31.76
N SER A 177 9.12 -25.39 31.46
CA SER A 177 10.52 -25.42 31.94
C SER A 177 10.66 -25.16 33.44
N LEU A 178 9.71 -24.44 34.03
CA LEU A 178 9.69 -24.14 35.47
C LEU A 178 8.96 -25.22 36.28
N GLU A 179 8.17 -26.06 35.62
CA GLU A 179 7.34 -27.06 36.30
C GLU A 179 8.15 -28.32 36.67
N ASN A 180 7.98 -28.79 37.91
CA ASN A 180 8.55 -30.06 38.35
C ASN A 180 7.62 -31.21 37.97
N PHE A 181 7.81 -31.73 36.76
CA PHE A 181 7.02 -32.81 36.19
C PHE A 181 7.06 -34.10 37.03
N LYS A 182 5.89 -34.58 37.47
CA LYS A 182 5.73 -35.93 38.04
C LYS A 182 5.67 -36.97 36.93
N GLU A 183 5.80 -38.25 37.27
CA GLU A 183 5.77 -39.35 36.29
C GLU A 183 4.47 -39.35 35.45
N LYS A 184 3.33 -39.02 36.06
CA LYS A 184 2.04 -38.88 35.36
C LYS A 184 2.08 -37.79 34.30
N ASP A 185 2.69 -36.64 34.59
CA ASP A 185 2.78 -35.51 33.68
C ASP A 185 3.76 -35.83 32.53
N LEU A 186 4.85 -36.53 32.81
CA LEU A 186 5.77 -37.03 31.77
C LEU A 186 5.09 -38.04 30.84
N LYS A 187 4.24 -38.93 31.37
CA LYS A 187 3.42 -39.85 30.56
C LYS A 187 2.45 -39.08 29.67
N ARG A 188 1.80 -38.03 30.18
CA ARG A 188 0.91 -37.15 29.39
C ARG A 188 1.65 -36.39 28.30
N LEU A 189 2.81 -35.80 28.63
CA LEU A 189 3.66 -35.10 27.68
C LEU A 189 4.11 -36.04 26.55
N ARG A 190 4.64 -37.22 26.91
CA ARG A 190 5.05 -38.25 25.94
C ARG A 190 3.89 -38.67 25.05
N LYS A 191 2.71 -38.92 25.64
CA LYS A 191 1.51 -39.27 24.87
C LYS A 191 1.20 -38.16 23.86
N PHE A 192 1.07 -36.91 24.30
CA PHE A 192 0.78 -35.80 23.40
C PHE A 192 1.80 -35.68 22.25
N LEU A 193 3.10 -35.71 22.56
CA LEU A 193 4.15 -35.58 21.56
C LEU A 193 4.07 -36.70 20.52
N ILE A 194 3.95 -37.97 20.95
CA ILE A 194 3.80 -39.12 20.05
C ILE A 194 2.53 -38.98 19.21
N THR A 195 1.38 -38.70 19.83
CA THR A 195 0.13 -38.58 19.06
C THR A 195 0.19 -37.46 18.04
N SER A 196 0.77 -36.30 18.39
CA SER A 196 0.93 -35.18 17.47
C SER A 196 1.87 -35.51 16.31
N SER A 197 2.99 -36.20 16.57
CA SER A 197 3.91 -36.68 15.54
C SER A 197 3.25 -37.71 14.62
N LEU A 198 2.43 -38.62 15.17
CA LEU A 198 1.68 -39.60 14.37
C LEU A 198 0.64 -38.94 13.48
N ILE A 199 -0.03 -37.86 13.94
CA ILE A 199 -0.98 -37.11 13.12
C ILE A 199 -0.28 -36.46 11.92
N VAL A 200 0.83 -35.75 12.14
CA VAL A 200 1.58 -35.11 11.04
C VAL A 200 2.23 -36.15 10.11
N GLY A 201 2.71 -37.26 10.69
CA GLY A 201 3.20 -38.42 9.93
C GLY A 201 2.11 -39.09 9.10
N PHE A 202 0.89 -39.21 9.61
CA PHE A 202 -0.26 -39.72 8.87
C PHE A 202 -0.63 -38.80 7.70
N LEU A 203 -0.69 -37.47 7.92
CA LEU A 203 -0.92 -36.52 6.82
C LEU A 203 0.13 -36.64 5.72
N THR A 204 1.39 -36.85 6.12
CA THR A 204 2.50 -37.06 5.18
C THR A 204 2.34 -38.36 4.41
N LEU A 205 2.09 -39.47 5.10
CA LEU A 205 1.87 -40.77 4.47
C LEU A 205 0.66 -40.73 3.53
N PHE A 206 -0.43 -40.07 3.95
CA PHE A 206 -1.63 -39.90 3.15
C PHE A 206 -1.33 -39.10 1.87
N SER A 207 -0.58 -38.00 1.96
CA SER A 207 -0.14 -37.22 0.80
C SER A 207 0.82 -37.97 -0.13
N LEU A 208 1.59 -38.94 0.37
CA LEU A 208 2.49 -39.75 -0.44
C LEU A 208 1.75 -40.86 -1.18
N LEU A 209 0.86 -41.58 -0.48
CA LEU A 209 0.20 -42.77 -1.01
C LEU A 209 -1.06 -42.45 -1.83
N PHE A 210 -1.77 -41.35 -1.54
CA PHE A 210 -3.08 -41.05 -2.12
C PHE A 210 -3.08 -39.74 -2.92
N LYS A 211 -2.09 -39.58 -3.80
CA LYS A 211 -1.96 -38.37 -4.65
C LYS A 211 -3.26 -37.99 -5.35
N GLU A 212 -3.83 -38.90 -6.13
CA GLU A 212 -5.04 -38.65 -6.92
C GLU A 212 -6.22 -38.25 -6.05
N THR A 213 -6.40 -38.91 -4.90
CA THR A 213 -7.46 -38.58 -3.95
C THR A 213 -7.28 -37.17 -3.38
N VAL A 214 -6.06 -36.79 -2.99
CA VAL A 214 -5.77 -35.46 -2.46
C VAL A 214 -5.98 -34.40 -3.53
N VAL A 215 -5.47 -34.60 -4.74
CA VAL A 215 -5.63 -33.64 -5.85
C VAL A 215 -7.12 -33.45 -6.15
N ASN A 216 -7.89 -34.52 -6.32
CA ASN A 216 -9.33 -34.44 -6.58
C ASN A 216 -10.10 -33.76 -5.44
N LEU A 217 -9.72 -34.00 -4.19
CA LEU A 217 -10.30 -33.31 -3.03
C LEU A 217 -10.01 -31.80 -3.10
N LEU A 218 -8.77 -31.40 -3.37
CA LEU A 218 -8.37 -29.99 -3.46
C LEU A 218 -9.09 -29.26 -4.59
N ILE A 219 -9.23 -29.90 -5.76
CA ILE A 219 -10.00 -29.37 -6.90
C ILE A 219 -11.46 -29.15 -6.48
N SER A 220 -12.06 -30.14 -5.84
CA SER A 220 -13.47 -30.10 -5.43
C SER A 220 -13.78 -29.00 -4.42
N ILE A 221 -12.93 -28.81 -3.40
CA ILE A 221 -13.16 -27.79 -2.35
C ILE A 221 -12.80 -26.38 -2.81
N SER A 222 -11.86 -26.24 -3.75
CA SER A 222 -11.30 -24.93 -4.15
C SER A 222 -12.00 -24.36 -5.38
N LYS A 223 -12.63 -25.19 -6.22
CA LYS A 223 -13.35 -24.80 -7.45
C LYS A 223 -12.50 -23.90 -8.36
N ILE A 224 -11.30 -24.36 -8.67
CA ILE A 224 -10.26 -23.62 -9.38
C ILE A 224 -10.33 -23.82 -10.90
N SER A 225 -9.73 -22.91 -11.67
CA SER A 225 -9.67 -22.99 -13.14
C SER A 225 -8.73 -24.11 -13.62
N GLN A 226 -8.83 -24.49 -14.90
CA GLN A 226 -7.98 -25.53 -15.49
C GLN A 226 -6.48 -25.22 -15.37
N GLU A 227 -6.09 -23.95 -15.57
CA GLU A 227 -4.70 -23.50 -15.38
C GLU A 227 -4.20 -23.75 -13.95
N LYS A 228 -5.04 -23.46 -12.95
CA LYS A 228 -4.73 -23.68 -11.53
C LYS A 228 -4.65 -25.16 -11.18
N ILE A 229 -5.44 -26.02 -11.85
CA ILE A 229 -5.34 -27.47 -11.71
C ILE A 229 -3.96 -27.95 -12.18
N THR A 230 -3.50 -27.51 -13.35
CA THR A 230 -2.15 -27.84 -13.84
C THR A 230 -1.07 -27.34 -12.88
N ASN A 231 -1.22 -26.14 -12.31
CA ASN A 231 -0.30 -25.64 -11.28
C ASN A 231 -0.30 -26.51 -10.02
N LEU A 232 -1.46 -26.99 -9.56
CA LEU A 232 -1.56 -27.90 -8.42
C LEU A 232 -0.81 -29.21 -8.70
N GLU A 233 -1.03 -29.83 -9.86
CA GLU A 233 -0.39 -31.08 -10.26
C GLU A 233 1.13 -30.93 -10.33
N ASN A 234 1.62 -29.85 -10.94
CA ASN A 234 3.04 -29.51 -11.03
C ASN A 234 3.66 -29.21 -9.65
N ASN A 235 2.89 -28.60 -8.75
CA ASN A 235 3.33 -28.30 -7.39
C ASN A 235 3.29 -29.51 -6.45
N TYR A 236 2.53 -30.56 -6.77
CA TYR A 236 2.28 -31.67 -5.85
C TYR A 236 3.55 -32.34 -5.26
N PRO A 237 4.64 -32.56 -6.02
CA PRO A 237 5.89 -33.05 -5.45
C PRO A 237 6.47 -32.13 -4.36
N ARG A 238 6.26 -30.81 -4.47
CA ARG A 238 6.68 -29.83 -3.45
C ARG A 238 5.80 -29.89 -2.21
N ILE A 239 4.52 -30.23 -2.36
CA ILE A 239 3.60 -30.51 -1.23
C ILE A 239 4.11 -31.72 -0.45
N GLN A 240 4.40 -32.83 -1.15
CA GLN A 240 4.94 -34.06 -0.54
C GLN A 240 6.26 -33.82 0.20
N ASN A 241 7.22 -33.15 -0.45
CA ASN A 241 8.49 -32.78 0.16
C ASN A 241 8.32 -31.84 1.37
N GLY A 242 7.33 -30.94 1.31
CA GLY A 242 6.96 -30.07 2.42
C GLY A 242 6.46 -30.87 3.62
N PHE A 243 5.57 -31.83 3.42
CA PHE A 243 5.04 -32.69 4.49
C PHE A 243 6.12 -33.60 5.10
N LEU A 244 7.01 -34.16 4.28
CA LEU A 244 8.18 -34.91 4.75
C LEU A 244 9.07 -34.05 5.65
N TRP A 245 9.40 -32.83 5.21
CA TRP A 245 10.21 -31.90 5.99
C TRP A 245 9.51 -31.46 7.29
N ALA A 246 8.21 -31.16 7.22
CA ALA A 246 7.40 -30.81 8.37
C ALA A 246 7.37 -31.93 9.42
N THR A 247 7.15 -33.18 9.00
CA THR A 247 7.17 -34.36 9.88
C THR A 247 8.54 -34.55 10.52
N PHE A 248 9.61 -34.46 9.73
CA PHE A 248 10.98 -34.55 10.24
C PHE A 248 11.24 -33.52 11.34
N LEU A 249 10.97 -32.23 11.07
CA LEU A 249 11.15 -31.17 12.05
C LEU A 249 10.25 -31.35 13.27
N TRP A 250 8.99 -31.77 13.09
CA TRP A 250 8.05 -32.01 14.17
C TRP A 250 8.56 -33.08 15.14
N VAL A 251 9.07 -34.20 14.61
CA VAL A 251 9.65 -35.29 15.41
C VAL A 251 10.92 -34.82 16.13
N VAL A 252 11.80 -34.08 15.45
CA VAL A 252 13.01 -33.51 16.06
C VAL A 252 12.66 -32.57 17.21
N PHE A 253 11.73 -31.64 17.01
CA PHE A 253 11.29 -30.72 18.06
C PHE A 253 10.59 -31.44 19.21
N ALA A 254 9.72 -32.42 18.92
CA ALA A 254 9.11 -33.25 19.95
C ALA A 254 10.16 -33.96 20.81
N PHE A 255 11.19 -34.55 20.19
CA PHE A 255 12.30 -35.18 20.89
C PHE A 255 13.11 -34.20 21.74
N LEU A 256 13.44 -33.02 21.20
CA LEU A 256 14.19 -31.99 21.92
C LEU A 256 13.39 -31.46 23.13
N ILE A 257 12.10 -31.17 22.95
CA ILE A 257 11.21 -30.73 24.04
C ILE A 257 11.16 -31.79 25.14
N TYR A 258 10.93 -33.06 24.78
CA TYR A 258 10.89 -34.15 25.77
C TYR A 258 12.21 -34.31 26.53
N SER A 259 13.34 -34.25 25.82
CA SER A 259 14.68 -34.36 26.40
C SER A 259 15.02 -33.18 27.32
N PHE A 260 14.62 -31.97 26.92
CA PHE A 260 14.76 -30.76 27.73
C PHE A 260 13.93 -30.83 29.02
N ILE A 261 12.65 -31.21 28.95
CA ILE A 261 11.79 -31.36 30.13
C ILE A 261 12.29 -32.47 31.07
N LYS A 262 12.89 -33.54 30.53
CA LYS A 262 13.59 -34.56 31.32
C LYS A 262 14.94 -34.11 31.88
N LYS A 263 15.31 -32.83 31.73
CA LYS A 263 16.59 -32.24 32.18
C LYS A 263 17.83 -32.93 31.60
N LYS A 264 17.70 -33.63 30.45
CA LYS A 264 18.84 -34.21 29.72
C LYS A 264 19.63 -33.16 28.95
N ILE A 265 19.00 -32.04 28.62
CA ILE A 265 19.59 -30.92 27.88
C ILE A 265 19.45 -29.67 28.75
N LYS A 266 20.54 -28.91 28.93
CA LYS A 266 20.50 -27.62 29.64
C LYS A 266 19.79 -26.56 28.79
N LEU A 267 19.11 -25.60 29.43
CA LEU A 267 18.36 -24.55 28.74
C LEU A 267 19.18 -23.80 27.66
N PRO A 268 20.43 -23.35 27.89
CA PRO A 268 21.19 -22.64 26.86
C PRO A 268 21.43 -23.49 25.60
N ILE A 269 21.70 -24.79 25.79
CA ILE A 269 21.95 -25.73 24.69
C ILE A 269 20.65 -25.99 23.93
N PHE A 270 19.55 -26.21 24.64
CA PHE A 270 18.24 -26.40 24.02
C PHE A 270 17.84 -25.19 23.17
N VAL A 271 17.96 -23.98 23.72
CA VAL A 271 17.69 -22.71 23.02
C VAL A 271 18.57 -22.57 21.78
N PHE A 272 19.88 -22.81 21.92
CA PHE A 272 20.80 -22.73 20.78
C PHE A 272 20.40 -23.69 19.65
N ILE A 273 20.12 -24.96 19.96
CA ILE A 273 19.74 -25.98 18.97
C ILE A 273 18.44 -25.58 18.25
N ILE A 274 17.38 -25.22 18.99
CA ILE A 274 16.11 -24.85 18.36
C ILE A 274 16.26 -23.58 17.52
N SER A 275 17.07 -22.61 17.95
CA SER A 275 17.32 -21.38 17.19
C SER A 275 18.03 -21.66 15.88
N VAL A 276 19.06 -22.52 15.87
CA VAL A 276 19.76 -22.91 14.63
C VAL A 276 18.82 -23.62 13.67
N ILE A 277 18.03 -24.60 14.16
CA ILE A 277 17.06 -25.32 13.31
C ILE A 277 16.02 -24.36 12.74
N LEU A 278 15.46 -23.47 13.55
CA LEU A 278 14.50 -22.46 13.11
C LEU A 278 15.09 -21.52 12.06
N ILE A 279 16.33 -21.04 12.25
CA ILE A 279 16.99 -20.16 11.27
C ILE A 279 17.13 -20.89 9.94
N LEU A 280 17.64 -22.13 9.94
CA LEU A 280 17.80 -22.91 8.71
C LEU A 280 16.46 -23.14 7.99
N ASP A 281 15.41 -23.47 8.75
CA ASP A 281 14.08 -23.70 8.22
C ASP A 281 13.44 -22.43 7.64
N LEU A 282 13.48 -21.31 8.38
CA LEU A 282 12.92 -20.04 7.95
C LEU A 282 13.72 -19.41 6.81
N VAL A 283 15.05 -19.51 6.78
CA VAL A 283 15.88 -19.02 5.67
C VAL A 283 15.61 -19.83 4.39
N LYS A 284 15.46 -21.17 4.51
CA LYS A 284 15.12 -22.04 3.36
C LYS A 284 13.82 -21.59 2.69
N ASN A 285 12.81 -21.20 3.47
CA ASN A 285 11.56 -20.66 2.96
C ASN A 285 11.69 -19.19 2.48
N GLY A 286 12.19 -18.33 3.37
CA GLY A 286 12.22 -16.88 3.21
C GLY A 286 13.08 -16.39 2.05
N ARG A 287 14.17 -17.09 1.71
CA ARG A 287 15.06 -16.72 0.59
C ARG A 287 14.37 -16.62 -0.76
N ARG A 288 13.20 -17.26 -0.93
CA ARG A 288 12.40 -17.18 -2.17
C ARG A 288 11.71 -15.83 -2.33
N TYR A 289 11.42 -15.16 -1.21
CA TYR A 289 10.73 -13.87 -1.17
C TYR A 289 11.70 -12.69 -1.03
N ILE A 290 12.95 -12.96 -0.65
CA ILE A 290 14.00 -11.95 -0.51
C ILE A 290 14.73 -11.82 -1.84
N LYS A 291 14.59 -10.65 -2.48
CA LYS A 291 15.39 -10.29 -3.66
C LYS A 291 16.56 -9.41 -3.22
N SER A 292 17.78 -9.85 -3.49
CA SER A 292 18.95 -8.98 -3.40
C SER A 292 18.99 -8.05 -4.60
N VAL A 293 19.16 -6.76 -4.34
CA VAL A 293 19.46 -5.74 -5.35
C VAL A 293 20.86 -5.21 -5.08
N ASP A 294 21.46 -4.57 -6.09
CA ASP A 294 22.74 -3.90 -5.91
C ASP A 294 22.64 -2.80 -4.84
N ILE A 295 23.79 -2.42 -4.28
CA ILE A 295 23.87 -1.31 -3.32
C ILE A 295 23.29 -0.02 -3.94
N PRO A 296 22.69 0.87 -3.15
CA PRO A 296 21.99 2.06 -3.66
C PRO A 296 22.82 2.91 -4.63
N GLU A 297 24.13 3.02 -4.43
CA GLU A 297 25.04 3.79 -5.29
C GLU A 297 25.11 3.25 -6.71
N ILE A 298 25.00 1.93 -6.87
CA ILE A 298 24.99 1.24 -8.16
C ILE A 298 23.57 1.19 -8.70
N PHE A 299 22.61 0.80 -7.86
CA PHE A 299 21.22 0.63 -8.26
C PHE A 299 20.61 1.95 -8.75
N TYR A 300 20.90 3.06 -8.08
CA TYR A 300 20.43 4.40 -8.42
C TYR A 300 21.47 5.24 -9.18
N ALA A 301 22.52 4.64 -9.74
CA ALA A 301 23.43 5.34 -10.62
C ALA A 301 22.67 5.96 -11.81
N PRO A 302 22.99 7.20 -12.23
CA PRO A 302 22.31 7.84 -13.35
C PRO A 302 22.60 7.05 -14.64
N ASP A 303 21.53 6.65 -15.33
CA ASP A 303 21.64 6.07 -16.67
C ASP A 303 21.74 7.19 -17.72
N GLU A 304 21.78 6.83 -19.00
CA GLU A 304 21.85 7.77 -20.12
C GLU A 304 20.65 8.74 -20.17
N VAL A 305 19.46 8.25 -19.79
CA VAL A 305 18.23 9.05 -19.76
C VAL A 305 18.31 10.09 -18.64
N VAL A 306 18.65 9.66 -17.43
CA VAL A 306 18.84 10.53 -16.27
C VAL A 306 19.95 11.56 -16.54
N SER A 307 21.08 11.12 -17.09
CA SER A 307 22.22 11.99 -17.40
C SER A 307 21.88 13.06 -18.45
N PHE A 308 21.00 12.75 -19.41
CA PHE A 308 20.48 13.74 -20.33
C PHE A 308 19.57 14.75 -19.61
N LEU A 309 18.59 14.26 -18.86
CA LEU A 309 17.56 15.08 -18.20
C LEU A 309 18.16 16.02 -17.15
N GLN A 310 19.19 15.61 -16.43
CA GLN A 310 19.88 16.43 -15.43
C GLN A 310 20.56 17.68 -15.99
N LYS A 311 20.77 17.75 -17.31
CA LYS A 311 21.30 18.96 -17.97
C LYS A 311 20.30 20.10 -17.97
N ASP A 312 19.01 19.79 -17.94
CA ASP A 312 17.94 20.78 -17.84
C ASP A 312 17.64 21.04 -16.36
N THR A 313 17.92 22.27 -15.91
CA THR A 313 17.67 22.73 -14.53
C THR A 313 16.34 23.46 -14.38
N SER A 314 15.55 23.59 -15.45
CA SER A 314 14.21 24.20 -15.40
C SER A 314 13.22 23.28 -14.68
N LEU A 315 12.05 23.83 -14.33
CA LEU A 315 11.01 23.06 -13.65
C LEU A 315 10.07 22.41 -14.66
N TYR A 316 10.25 21.11 -14.88
CA TYR A 316 9.45 20.32 -15.84
C TYR A 316 9.01 18.97 -15.25
N ARG A 317 8.12 18.26 -15.95
CA ARG A 317 7.84 16.84 -15.76
C ARG A 317 8.27 16.01 -16.96
N VAL A 318 8.49 14.72 -16.73
CA VAL A 318 8.69 13.71 -17.76
C VAL A 318 7.51 12.76 -17.83
N TYR A 319 7.22 12.26 -19.04
CA TYR A 319 6.31 11.15 -19.27
C TYR A 319 7.11 9.88 -19.60
N PRO A 320 7.29 8.98 -18.61
CA PRO A 320 8.08 7.76 -18.79
C PRO A 320 7.28 6.65 -19.48
N LEU A 321 7.11 6.75 -20.79
CA LEU A 321 6.33 5.80 -21.58
C LEU A 321 7.11 4.49 -21.79
N PHE A 322 6.74 3.45 -21.03
CA PHE A 322 7.41 2.15 -21.00
C PHE A 322 8.89 2.19 -20.56
N TYR A 323 9.26 3.18 -19.75
CA TYR A 323 10.59 3.24 -19.15
C TYR A 323 10.69 2.24 -17.99
N LYS A 324 11.57 1.24 -18.10
CA LYS A 324 11.69 0.15 -17.11
C LYS A 324 12.00 0.63 -15.69
N ARG A 325 12.69 1.78 -15.56
CA ARG A 325 13.08 2.38 -14.28
C ARG A 325 12.09 3.47 -13.80
N ALA A 326 10.86 3.50 -14.35
CA ALA A 326 9.86 4.50 -13.95
C ALA A 326 9.32 4.26 -12.53
N ASP A 327 9.16 2.99 -12.14
CA ASP A 327 8.46 2.59 -10.91
C ASP A 327 9.38 2.24 -9.73
N ASP A 328 10.70 2.15 -9.94
CA ASP A 328 11.66 1.75 -8.91
C ASP A 328 12.28 2.92 -8.12
N GLY A 329 11.83 4.14 -8.41
CA GLY A 329 12.25 5.36 -7.74
C GLY A 329 13.49 6.05 -8.33
N LEU A 330 14.08 5.54 -9.42
CA LEU A 330 15.29 6.15 -10.02
C LEU A 330 15.09 7.64 -10.37
N LEU A 331 14.02 7.98 -11.09
CA LEU A 331 13.73 9.38 -11.46
C LEU A 331 13.55 10.27 -10.22
N MET A 332 12.84 9.76 -9.21
CA MET A 332 12.61 10.47 -7.95
C MET A 332 13.91 10.70 -7.18
N TYR A 333 14.80 9.71 -7.14
CA TYR A 333 16.12 9.81 -6.50
C TYR A 333 16.96 10.96 -7.10
N HIS A 334 16.86 11.17 -8.41
CA HIS A 334 17.55 12.24 -9.14
C HIS A 334 16.75 13.54 -9.25
N ASN A 335 15.68 13.71 -8.46
CA ASN A 335 14.78 14.87 -8.49
C ASN A 335 14.12 15.15 -9.85
N ILE A 336 13.99 14.14 -10.70
CA ILE A 336 13.28 14.22 -11.98
C ILE A 336 11.79 13.93 -11.73
N GLN A 337 10.93 14.92 -12.00
CA GLN A 337 9.50 14.81 -11.72
C GLN A 337 8.82 14.00 -12.82
N SER A 338 8.11 12.93 -12.45
CA SER A 338 7.37 12.08 -13.38
C SER A 338 5.86 12.29 -13.25
N VAL A 339 5.13 12.30 -14.37
CA VAL A 339 3.65 12.25 -14.34
C VAL A 339 3.11 10.90 -13.88
N GLY A 340 3.90 9.83 -13.95
CA GLY A 340 3.51 8.53 -13.42
C GLY A 340 3.61 8.48 -11.90
N GLY A 341 4.69 9.07 -11.35
CA GLY A 341 4.99 9.07 -9.92
C GLY A 341 4.99 7.68 -9.29
N HIS A 342 5.06 7.61 -7.96
CA HIS A 342 4.83 6.39 -7.20
C HIS A 342 3.89 6.69 -6.03
N HIS A 343 2.59 6.46 -6.21
CA HIS A 343 1.59 6.71 -5.17
C HIS A 343 0.53 5.59 -5.13
N PRO A 344 0.34 4.88 -4.01
CA PRO A 344 -0.54 3.70 -3.95
C PRO A 344 -2.04 4.03 -3.95
N ASN A 345 -2.41 5.29 -3.70
CA ASN A 345 -3.79 5.76 -3.72
C ASN A 345 -3.89 7.20 -4.28
N PRO A 346 -3.59 7.40 -5.57
CA PRO A 346 -3.59 8.73 -6.19
C PRO A 346 -4.97 9.37 -6.13
N LEU A 347 -5.05 10.69 -6.31
CA LEU A 347 -6.32 11.41 -6.41
C LEU A 347 -7.14 10.86 -7.58
N GLN A 348 -8.43 10.61 -7.35
CA GLN A 348 -9.35 10.15 -8.39
C GLN A 348 -9.41 11.14 -9.55
N SER A 349 -9.37 12.44 -9.25
CA SER A 349 -9.33 13.50 -10.27
C SER A 349 -8.15 13.38 -11.22
N TYR A 350 -6.98 13.01 -10.70
CA TYR A 350 -5.77 12.86 -11.49
C TYR A 350 -5.85 11.62 -12.39
N GLN A 351 -6.31 10.50 -11.83
CA GLN A 351 -6.53 9.25 -12.58
C GLN A 351 -7.51 9.47 -13.75
N GLU A 352 -8.65 10.10 -13.48
CA GLU A 352 -9.62 10.46 -14.52
C GLU A 352 -9.03 11.43 -15.55
N PHE A 353 -8.25 12.42 -15.11
CA PHE A 353 -7.60 13.39 -16.01
C PHE A 353 -6.65 12.72 -17.00
N VAL A 354 -5.84 11.75 -16.54
CA VAL A 354 -4.95 10.99 -17.44
C VAL A 354 -5.68 9.90 -18.25
N GLY A 355 -6.98 9.68 -18.00
CA GLY A 355 -7.80 8.72 -18.74
C GLY A 355 -7.78 7.31 -18.16
N LEU A 356 -7.44 7.16 -16.88
CA LEU A 356 -7.43 5.90 -16.14
C LEU A 356 -8.65 5.86 -15.20
N PRO A 357 -9.69 5.05 -15.46
CA PRO A 357 -10.97 5.12 -14.73
C PRO A 357 -10.92 4.54 -13.31
N SER A 358 -9.88 3.78 -12.97
CA SER A 358 -9.70 3.18 -11.65
C SER A 358 -8.22 3.13 -11.27
N THR A 359 -7.91 2.85 -9.99
CA THR A 359 -6.51 2.77 -9.53
C THR A 359 -5.77 1.61 -10.18
N VAL A 360 -5.19 1.89 -11.33
CA VAL A 360 -4.25 1.03 -12.02
C VAL A 360 -2.84 1.57 -11.83
N ILE A 361 -1.85 0.69 -12.00
CA ILE A 361 -0.46 1.13 -12.18
C ILE A 361 -0.46 2.09 -13.37
N PHE A 362 0.34 3.16 -13.30
CA PHE A 362 0.40 4.14 -14.37
C PHE A 362 0.95 3.48 -15.65
N SER A 363 0.05 3.02 -16.51
CA SER A 363 0.38 2.22 -17.69
C SER A 363 -0.33 2.78 -18.91
N ASN A 364 0.42 3.45 -19.78
CA ASN A 364 -0.03 4.00 -21.06
C ASN A 364 -1.39 4.75 -21.02
N PRO A 365 -1.52 5.82 -20.22
CA PRO A 365 -2.74 6.61 -20.09
C PRO A 365 -3.27 7.19 -21.43
N PRO A 366 -4.52 6.90 -21.83
CA PRO A 366 -5.06 7.29 -23.14
C PRO A 366 -5.09 8.80 -23.40
N HIS A 367 -5.31 9.63 -22.37
CA HIS A 367 -5.39 11.07 -22.58
C HIS A 367 -4.01 11.71 -22.86
N LEU A 368 -2.91 11.05 -22.49
CA LEU A 368 -1.56 11.59 -22.70
C LEU A 368 -1.05 11.44 -24.15
N TYR A 369 -1.90 10.96 -25.06
CA TYR A 369 -1.69 11.04 -26.51
C TYR A 369 -2.12 12.39 -27.10
N TYR A 370 -2.79 13.23 -26.31
CA TYR A 370 -3.25 14.55 -26.75
C TYR A 370 -2.35 15.65 -26.16
N PRO A 371 -1.87 16.62 -26.97
CA PRO A 371 -0.89 17.61 -26.54
C PRO A 371 -1.38 18.45 -25.35
N ASN A 372 -2.65 18.87 -25.34
CA ASN A 372 -3.20 19.68 -24.25
C ASN A 372 -3.10 19.01 -22.87
N PHE A 373 -3.27 17.69 -22.79
CA PHE A 373 -3.12 16.96 -21.53
C PHE A 373 -1.65 16.92 -21.08
N LEU A 374 -0.71 16.69 -22.01
CA LEU A 374 0.73 16.74 -21.72
C LEU A 374 1.16 18.13 -21.25
N ASN A 375 0.68 19.16 -21.94
CA ASN A 375 0.95 20.57 -21.68
C ASN A 375 0.46 20.97 -20.29
N LEU A 376 -0.78 20.63 -19.94
CA LEU A 376 -1.37 20.86 -18.63
C LEU A 376 -0.72 20.03 -17.50
N LEU A 377 0.07 19.01 -17.83
CA LEU A 377 0.91 18.31 -16.86
C LEU A 377 2.34 18.84 -16.80
N SER A 378 2.66 19.89 -17.57
CA SER A 378 4.02 20.44 -17.70
C SER A 378 5.03 19.38 -18.17
N VAL A 379 4.59 18.48 -19.06
CA VAL A 379 5.47 17.45 -19.63
C VAL A 379 6.33 18.08 -20.70
N LYS A 380 7.62 18.23 -20.41
CA LYS A 380 8.62 18.71 -21.38
C LYS A 380 9.28 17.55 -22.12
N TYR A 381 9.52 16.42 -21.46
CA TYR A 381 10.21 15.28 -22.06
C TYR A 381 9.39 14.00 -21.98
N LEU A 382 9.36 13.25 -23.08
CA LEU A 382 8.83 11.89 -23.15
C LEU A 382 10.00 10.93 -23.26
N ILE A 383 10.02 9.91 -22.40
CA ILE A 383 11.02 8.83 -22.44
C ILE A 383 10.35 7.63 -23.10
N VAL A 384 10.90 7.12 -24.18
CA VAL A 384 10.27 6.07 -24.99
C VAL A 384 11.31 5.03 -25.39
N PRO A 385 11.02 3.71 -25.34
CA PRO A 385 11.93 2.71 -25.89
C PRO A 385 12.05 2.85 -27.41
N HIS A 386 13.13 2.31 -27.98
CA HIS A 386 13.22 2.19 -29.44
C HIS A 386 12.09 1.29 -29.96
N LEU A 387 11.29 1.82 -30.89
CA LEU A 387 10.19 1.06 -31.50
C LEU A 387 10.74 0.20 -32.64
N PRO A 388 10.35 -1.09 -32.73
CA PRO A 388 10.86 -2.00 -33.75
C PRO A 388 10.40 -1.56 -35.15
N GLU A 389 11.28 -1.73 -36.14
CA GLU A 389 10.95 -1.46 -37.55
C GLU A 389 10.10 -2.59 -38.13
N ASP A 390 10.56 -3.85 -37.97
CA ASP A 390 9.81 -5.03 -38.35
C ASP A 390 8.74 -5.37 -37.30
N LEU A 391 7.49 -5.41 -37.74
CA LEU A 391 6.33 -5.73 -36.93
C LEU A 391 5.85 -7.17 -37.11
N SER A 392 6.43 -7.94 -38.04
CA SER A 392 6.07 -9.33 -38.32
C SER A 392 6.07 -10.28 -37.10
N PRO A 393 6.95 -10.12 -36.08
CA PRO A 393 7.02 -11.06 -34.95
C PRO A 393 5.91 -10.87 -33.90
N TYR A 394 5.18 -9.76 -33.95
CA TYR A 394 4.22 -9.38 -32.92
C TYR A 394 2.80 -9.81 -33.27
N ASP A 395 1.93 -9.95 -32.27
CA ASP A 395 0.50 -10.14 -32.48
C ASP A 395 -0.18 -8.84 -32.96
N GLU A 396 -1.40 -8.94 -33.51
CA GLU A 396 -2.11 -7.80 -34.11
C GLU A 396 -2.39 -6.64 -33.14
N GLU A 397 -2.64 -6.93 -31.86
CA GLU A 397 -2.88 -5.89 -30.86
C GLU A 397 -1.60 -5.10 -30.59
N THR A 398 -0.48 -5.81 -30.42
CA THR A 398 0.85 -5.21 -30.26
C THR A 398 1.27 -4.42 -31.50
N LYS A 399 1.01 -4.92 -32.72
CA LYS A 399 1.28 -4.17 -33.96
C LYS A 399 0.52 -2.85 -33.99
N LYS A 400 -0.77 -2.87 -33.63
CA LYS A 400 -1.62 -1.67 -33.59
C LYS A 400 -1.10 -0.66 -32.56
N LEU A 401 -0.69 -1.13 -31.38
CA LEU A 401 -0.09 -0.28 -30.34
C LEU A 401 1.19 0.39 -30.85
N ILE A 402 2.11 -0.37 -31.44
CA ILE A 402 3.38 0.16 -31.95
C ILE A 402 3.13 1.16 -33.08
N SER A 403 2.20 0.89 -33.99
CA SER A 403 1.83 1.79 -35.08
C SER A 403 1.26 3.12 -34.56
N ASN A 404 0.34 3.05 -33.59
CA ASN A 404 -0.22 4.24 -32.96
C ASN A 404 0.85 5.08 -32.24
N LEU A 405 1.80 4.42 -31.55
CA LEU A 405 2.93 5.08 -30.92
C LEU A 405 3.84 5.77 -31.95
N LYS A 406 4.17 5.11 -33.07
CA LYS A 406 4.95 5.75 -34.15
C LYS A 406 4.26 7.01 -34.68
N ASN A 407 2.95 6.93 -34.94
CA ASN A 407 2.18 8.09 -35.40
C ASN A 407 2.18 9.23 -34.38
N PHE A 408 1.96 8.91 -33.10
CA PHE A 408 2.01 9.88 -32.02
C PHE A 408 3.39 10.57 -31.93
N LEU A 409 4.49 9.81 -31.96
CA LEU A 409 5.85 10.36 -31.88
C LEU A 409 6.28 11.17 -33.10
N ASN A 410 5.60 10.99 -34.23
CA ASN A 410 5.79 11.78 -35.44
C ASN A 410 4.96 13.08 -35.46
N SER A 411 4.20 13.37 -34.41
CA SER A 411 3.41 14.60 -34.32
C SER A 411 4.30 15.84 -34.29
N ALA A 412 3.86 16.93 -34.93
CA ALA A 412 4.66 18.13 -35.11
C ALA A 412 5.11 18.82 -33.80
N PHE A 413 4.38 18.61 -32.69
CA PHE A 413 4.72 19.17 -31.38
C PHE A 413 5.78 18.37 -30.63
N LEU A 414 6.23 17.22 -31.15
CA LEU A 414 7.27 16.38 -30.57
C LEU A 414 8.53 16.41 -31.43
N LYS A 415 9.68 16.64 -30.79
CA LYS A 415 10.98 16.59 -31.44
C LYS A 415 11.90 15.62 -30.71
N LYS A 416 12.46 14.65 -31.43
CA LYS A 416 13.50 13.77 -30.87
C LYS A 416 14.76 14.59 -30.57
N VAL A 417 15.17 14.63 -29.30
CA VAL A 417 16.33 15.42 -28.82
C VAL A 417 17.46 14.56 -28.29
N PHE A 418 17.19 13.28 -28.00
CA PHE A 418 18.20 12.32 -27.56
C PHE A 418 17.85 10.91 -28.04
N SER A 419 18.89 10.13 -28.32
CA SER A 419 18.78 8.73 -28.71
C SER A 419 19.91 7.97 -28.02
N GLY A 420 19.59 7.33 -26.89
CA GLY A 420 20.50 6.46 -26.16
C GLY A 420 20.43 5.01 -26.64
N ARG A 421 21.03 4.09 -25.89
CA ARG A 421 21.06 2.66 -26.25
C ARG A 421 19.69 1.99 -26.22
N GLU A 422 18.92 2.18 -25.15
CA GLU A 422 17.61 1.53 -24.97
C GLU A 422 16.43 2.48 -25.22
N TYR A 423 16.64 3.79 -24.98
CA TYR A 423 15.57 4.78 -24.98
C TYR A 423 15.93 6.01 -25.81
N ALA A 424 14.91 6.62 -26.40
CA ALA A 424 14.95 7.95 -26.99
C ALA A 424 14.17 8.94 -26.11
N ILE A 425 14.55 10.22 -26.20
CA ILE A 425 13.83 11.31 -25.54
C ILE A 425 13.29 12.26 -26.60
N TYR A 426 12.00 12.55 -26.48
CA TYR A 426 11.29 13.53 -27.29
C TYR A 426 10.95 14.74 -26.43
N GLU A 427 11.27 15.93 -26.92
CA GLU A 427 10.87 17.20 -26.33
C GLU A 427 9.49 17.60 -26.86
N ASN A 428 8.59 17.95 -25.95
CA ASN A 428 7.31 18.57 -26.24
C ASN A 428 7.51 20.08 -26.41
N LEU A 429 7.43 20.53 -27.66
CA LEU A 429 7.64 21.92 -28.06
C LEU A 429 6.54 22.88 -27.60
N THR A 430 5.38 22.33 -27.17
CA THR A 430 4.22 23.09 -26.73
C THR A 430 4.00 23.03 -25.22
N PHE A 431 4.97 22.51 -24.45
CA PHE A 431 4.83 22.33 -23.01
C PHE A 431 4.52 23.67 -22.31
N LEU A 432 3.68 23.63 -21.27
CA LEU A 432 3.44 24.78 -20.42
C LEU A 432 4.37 24.74 -19.20
N GLU A 433 4.90 25.91 -18.85
CA GLU A 433 5.63 26.10 -17.60
C GLU A 433 4.76 25.77 -16.39
N ARG A 434 5.40 25.46 -15.25
CA ARG A 434 4.72 25.03 -14.02
C ARG A 434 3.57 25.96 -13.61
N ALA A 435 3.68 27.26 -13.89
CA ALA A 435 2.63 28.23 -13.68
C ALA A 435 2.50 29.14 -14.90
N TYR A 436 1.27 29.51 -15.25
CA TYR A 436 0.99 30.45 -16.34
C TYR A 436 -0.24 31.31 -16.02
N PHE A 437 -0.42 32.40 -16.76
CA PHE A 437 -1.55 33.30 -16.61
C PHE A 437 -2.57 33.07 -17.74
N ALA A 438 -3.84 32.87 -17.37
CA ALA A 438 -4.96 32.67 -18.26
C ALA A 438 -5.94 33.87 -18.15
N PRO A 439 -6.12 34.66 -19.23
CA PRO A 439 -7.00 35.82 -19.21
C PRO A 439 -8.49 35.49 -19.29
N TYR A 440 -8.87 34.31 -19.79
CA TYR A 440 -10.28 33.96 -20.03
C TYR A 440 -10.66 32.64 -19.37
N PHE A 441 -11.94 32.48 -19.05
CA PHE A 441 -12.47 31.21 -18.58
C PHE A 441 -13.76 30.79 -19.29
N SER A 442 -14.01 29.49 -19.26
CA SER A 442 -15.28 28.90 -19.70
C SER A 442 -15.79 27.92 -18.64
N ILE A 443 -17.12 27.82 -18.54
CA ILE A 443 -17.79 26.90 -17.64
C ILE A 443 -18.30 25.73 -18.46
N VAL A 444 -17.98 24.53 -18.02
CA VAL A 444 -18.40 23.27 -18.63
C VAL A 444 -19.24 22.46 -17.65
N LYS A 445 -20.21 21.73 -18.19
CA LYS A 445 -21.21 21.02 -17.38
C LYS A 445 -20.63 19.84 -16.60
N ASP A 446 -19.74 19.08 -17.22
CA ASP A 446 -19.24 17.81 -16.72
C ASP A 446 -17.83 17.48 -17.24
N LYS A 447 -17.24 16.41 -16.69
CA LYS A 447 -15.86 16.00 -17.00
C LYS A 447 -15.73 15.49 -18.43
N GLU A 448 -16.75 14.85 -18.97
CA GLU A 448 -16.79 14.33 -20.33
C GLU A 448 -16.69 15.47 -21.35
N THR A 449 -17.47 16.54 -21.16
CA THR A 449 -17.41 17.76 -21.97
C THR A 449 -16.05 18.44 -21.86
N MET A 450 -15.50 18.54 -20.64
CA MET A 450 -14.16 19.11 -20.43
C MET A 450 -13.08 18.33 -21.19
N PHE A 451 -13.08 17.00 -21.06
CA PHE A 451 -12.10 16.16 -21.74
C PHE A 451 -12.29 16.16 -23.26
N ALA A 452 -13.53 16.26 -23.75
CA ALA A 452 -13.78 16.43 -25.18
C ALA A 452 -13.18 17.74 -25.72
N ILE A 453 -13.29 18.85 -24.97
CA ILE A 453 -12.66 20.13 -25.34
C ILE A 453 -11.14 20.00 -25.34
N LEU A 454 -10.55 19.40 -24.29
CA LEU A 454 -9.10 19.24 -24.18
C LEU A 454 -8.50 18.36 -25.28
N LYS A 455 -9.27 17.45 -25.87
CA LYS A 455 -8.82 16.60 -27.00
C LYS A 455 -8.73 17.35 -28.33
N ARG A 456 -9.30 18.55 -28.44
CA ARG A 456 -9.28 19.32 -29.69
C ARG A 456 -7.95 20.06 -29.86
N GLU A 457 -7.42 20.07 -31.07
CA GLU A 457 -6.17 20.75 -31.40
C GLU A 457 -6.30 22.28 -31.45
N ASP A 458 -7.51 22.79 -31.69
CA ASP A 458 -7.80 24.23 -31.77
C ASP A 458 -8.02 24.90 -30.39
N PHE A 459 -8.06 24.10 -29.32
CA PHE A 459 -8.20 24.61 -27.97
C PHE A 459 -6.83 24.95 -27.36
N ASP A 460 -6.67 26.20 -26.94
CA ASP A 460 -5.45 26.69 -26.27
C ASP A 460 -5.65 26.80 -24.74
N PRO A 461 -5.12 25.86 -23.95
CA PRO A 461 -5.23 25.89 -22.49
C PRO A 461 -4.46 27.05 -21.84
N LYS A 462 -3.50 27.69 -22.53
CA LYS A 462 -2.79 28.88 -22.02
C LYS A 462 -3.74 30.08 -21.94
N LYS A 463 -4.75 30.13 -22.82
CA LYS A 463 -5.68 31.27 -22.95
C LYS A 463 -6.98 31.08 -22.19
N ILE A 464 -7.58 29.89 -22.27
CA ILE A 464 -8.92 29.61 -21.74
C ILE A 464 -8.83 28.54 -20.66
N ILE A 465 -9.20 28.91 -19.43
CA ILE A 465 -9.29 27.99 -18.29
C ILE A 465 -10.70 27.41 -18.14
N LEU A 466 -10.81 26.09 -17.89
CA LEU A 466 -12.10 25.41 -17.80
C LEU A 466 -12.50 25.12 -16.34
N PHE A 467 -13.73 25.49 -15.99
CA PHE A 467 -14.32 25.31 -14.66
C PHE A 467 -15.59 24.47 -14.72
N TYR A 468 -15.92 23.77 -13.62
CA TYR A 468 -17.26 23.20 -13.42
C TYR A 468 -18.23 24.19 -12.78
N GLU A 469 -17.73 25.06 -11.93
CA GLU A 469 -18.53 26.00 -11.14
C GLU A 469 -18.12 27.44 -11.46
N LYS A 470 -19.08 28.36 -11.37
CA LYS A 470 -18.85 29.80 -11.58
C LYS A 470 -17.81 30.29 -10.55
N PRO A 471 -16.62 30.78 -10.97
CA PRO A 471 -15.60 31.22 -10.03
C PRO A 471 -16.05 32.48 -9.28
N LEU A 472 -15.69 32.65 -8.01
CA LEU A 472 -16.06 33.82 -7.20
C LEU A 472 -15.29 35.10 -7.62
N VAL A 473 -15.62 35.67 -8.77
CA VAL A 473 -15.06 36.95 -9.27
C VAL A 473 -16.12 38.05 -9.28
N PRO A 474 -15.75 39.35 -9.26
CA PRO A 474 -16.71 40.47 -9.35
C PRO A 474 -17.62 40.39 -10.58
N GLU A 475 -18.93 40.63 -10.41
CA GLU A 475 -19.94 40.45 -11.48
C GLU A 475 -19.64 41.30 -12.74
N THR A 476 -19.03 42.47 -12.53
CA THR A 476 -18.60 43.41 -13.58
C THR A 476 -17.51 42.84 -14.50
N LEU A 477 -16.71 41.89 -14.00
CA LEU A 477 -15.58 41.30 -14.72
C LEU A 477 -15.94 40.02 -15.48
N TYR A 478 -17.12 39.44 -15.25
CA TYR A 478 -17.52 38.21 -15.96
C TYR A 478 -17.56 38.42 -17.45
N ARG A 479 -18.13 39.52 -17.95
CA ARG A 479 -18.20 39.76 -19.38
C ARG A 479 -16.81 39.85 -20.00
N GLU A 480 -15.88 40.52 -19.31
CA GLU A 480 -14.49 40.70 -19.75
C GLU A 480 -13.69 39.39 -19.78
N LEU A 481 -13.95 38.49 -18.82
CA LEU A 481 -13.27 37.20 -18.67
C LEU A 481 -13.95 36.06 -19.45
N PHE A 482 -15.23 36.20 -19.79
CA PHE A 482 -16.05 35.19 -20.48
C PHE A 482 -16.14 35.44 -21.99
N SER A 483 -16.11 36.69 -22.44
CA SER A 483 -16.13 36.99 -23.88
C SER A 483 -14.73 36.81 -24.47
N ILE A 484 -14.59 35.82 -25.35
CA ILE A 484 -13.41 35.67 -26.22
C ILE A 484 -13.45 36.85 -27.21
N SER A 485 -12.84 37.98 -26.87
CA SER A 485 -12.53 39.02 -27.86
C SER A 485 -11.54 38.46 -28.87
N GLU A 486 -11.67 38.77 -30.16
CA GLU A 486 -10.71 38.36 -31.21
C GLU A 486 -9.27 38.66 -30.76
N ILE A 487 -8.51 37.61 -30.42
CA ILE A 487 -7.14 37.73 -29.92
C ILE A 487 -6.23 37.89 -31.13
N THR A 488 -5.78 39.12 -31.38
CA THR A 488 -4.81 39.45 -32.43
C THR A 488 -3.37 39.52 -31.91
N SER A 489 -3.12 39.57 -30.59
CA SER A 489 -1.76 39.63 -30.04
C SER A 489 -1.32 38.33 -29.34
N THR A 490 -0.10 37.92 -29.68
CA THR A 490 0.67 36.80 -29.11
C THR A 490 1.46 37.22 -27.86
N GLU A 491 1.09 38.33 -27.22
CA GLU A 491 1.87 38.93 -26.12
C GLU A 491 1.73 38.13 -24.82
N ASP A 492 2.85 37.93 -24.12
CA ASP A 492 2.86 37.36 -22.77
C ASP A 492 2.26 38.37 -21.79
N LEU A 493 0.98 38.18 -21.46
CA LEU A 493 0.17 39.05 -20.58
C LEU A 493 0.61 39.06 -19.10
N ALA A 494 1.61 38.26 -18.75
CA ALA A 494 2.17 38.22 -17.40
C ALA A 494 3.62 37.73 -17.37
N LYS A 495 4.39 38.24 -16.40
CA LYS A 495 5.71 37.73 -16.02
C LYS A 495 5.59 36.99 -14.70
N ILE A 496 6.01 35.73 -14.67
CA ILE A 496 5.92 34.87 -13.49
C ILE A 496 7.32 34.42 -13.08
N LYS A 497 7.62 34.50 -11.78
CA LYS A 497 8.86 34.02 -11.20
C LYS A 497 8.57 33.17 -9.98
N ILE A 498 8.93 31.88 -10.04
CA ILE A 498 8.81 30.98 -8.90
C ILE A 498 9.99 31.23 -7.95
N LEU A 499 9.71 31.67 -6.73
CA LEU A 499 10.70 31.95 -5.68
C LEU A 499 11.06 30.69 -4.88
N THR A 500 10.04 29.92 -4.50
CA THR A 500 10.18 28.69 -3.72
C THR A 500 9.27 27.63 -4.30
N TYR A 501 9.80 26.43 -4.51
CA TYR A 501 9.01 25.26 -4.90
C TYR A 501 9.34 24.07 -3.99
N LYS A 502 8.48 23.84 -3.00
CA LYS A 502 8.59 22.74 -2.02
C LYS A 502 7.27 21.97 -1.95
N ALA A 503 7.32 20.73 -1.46
CA ALA A 503 6.17 19.83 -1.37
C ALA A 503 4.95 20.42 -0.64
N ASN A 504 5.17 21.26 0.37
CA ASN A 504 4.12 21.87 1.20
C ASN A 504 4.03 23.40 1.08
N LYS A 505 4.87 24.03 0.25
CA LYS A 505 4.90 25.49 0.08
C LYS A 505 5.41 25.87 -1.31
N ILE A 506 4.66 26.68 -2.03
CA ILE A 506 5.05 27.24 -3.33
C ILE A 506 4.85 28.75 -3.26
N GLU A 507 5.90 29.50 -3.55
CA GLU A 507 5.90 30.97 -3.58
C GLU A 507 6.30 31.45 -4.96
N LEU A 508 5.55 32.41 -5.50
CA LEU A 508 5.82 33.01 -6.78
C LEU A 508 5.45 34.49 -6.79
N GLU A 509 6.17 35.26 -7.58
CA GLU A 509 5.84 36.62 -7.96
C GLU A 509 5.22 36.60 -9.35
N ILE A 510 4.16 37.39 -9.53
CA ILE A 510 3.52 37.60 -10.83
C ILE A 510 3.26 39.08 -11.05
N GLU A 511 3.55 39.55 -12.26
CA GLU A 511 3.13 40.86 -12.78
C GLU A 511 2.26 40.62 -14.00
N ASN A 512 0.95 40.90 -13.90
CA ASN A 512 -0.03 40.67 -14.96
C ASN A 512 -0.69 41.98 -15.42
N GLU A 513 -0.91 42.11 -16.72
CA GLU A 513 -1.34 43.37 -17.35
C GLU A 513 -2.85 43.63 -17.29
N ARG A 514 -3.62 42.58 -16.98
CA ARG A 514 -5.08 42.61 -16.83
C ARG A 514 -5.55 41.61 -15.77
N ASN A 515 -6.82 41.70 -15.41
CA ASN A 515 -7.47 40.74 -14.52
C ASN A 515 -7.52 39.35 -15.17
N GLY A 516 -7.36 38.28 -14.38
CA GLY A 516 -7.40 36.92 -14.90
C GLY A 516 -7.02 35.88 -13.86
N PHE A 517 -6.53 34.73 -14.31
CA PHE A 517 -6.24 33.59 -13.45
C PHE A 517 -4.77 33.20 -13.52
N LEU A 518 -4.13 33.06 -12.37
CA LEU A 518 -2.89 32.30 -12.26
C LEU A 518 -3.23 30.82 -12.15
N VAL A 519 -2.77 30.03 -13.11
CA VAL A 519 -2.91 28.58 -13.11
C VAL A 519 -1.61 27.95 -12.65
N LEU A 520 -1.70 27.06 -11.67
CA LEU A 520 -0.57 26.27 -11.19
C LEU A 520 -0.82 24.81 -11.59
N LEU A 521 0.09 24.26 -12.41
CA LEU A 521 0.00 22.89 -12.97
C LEU A 521 0.30 21.81 -11.93
N GLU A 522 -0.39 21.88 -10.81
CA GLU A 522 -0.32 21.02 -9.64
C GLU A 522 -1.72 20.59 -9.25
N ASN A 523 -1.83 19.40 -8.65
CA ASN A 523 -3.12 18.87 -8.27
C ASN A 523 -3.84 19.78 -7.24
N TYR A 524 -5.12 20.03 -7.50
CA TYR A 524 -6.05 20.59 -6.55
C TYR A 524 -6.29 19.59 -5.42
N TYR A 525 -6.23 20.08 -4.18
CA TYR A 525 -6.65 19.33 -3.00
C TYR A 525 -7.13 20.32 -1.93
N PRO A 526 -8.22 20.03 -1.18
CA PRO A 526 -8.87 21.01 -0.31
C PRO A 526 -8.01 21.60 0.82
N ASP A 527 -6.94 20.89 1.21
CA ASP A 527 -6.03 21.37 2.27
C ASP A 527 -4.96 22.36 1.77
N TRP A 528 -4.89 22.61 0.45
CA TRP A 528 -4.08 23.70 -0.07
C TRP A 528 -4.78 25.04 0.14
N GLN A 529 -4.09 25.94 0.81
CA GLN A 529 -4.50 27.32 1.00
C GLN A 529 -3.57 28.24 0.21
N VAL A 530 -4.05 29.43 -0.10
CA VAL A 530 -3.27 30.46 -0.78
C VAL A 530 -3.36 31.78 -0.03
N LYS A 531 -2.29 32.56 -0.11
CA LYS A 531 -2.30 33.99 0.20
C LYS A 531 -1.85 34.79 -1.00
N VAL A 532 -2.54 35.87 -1.30
CA VAL A 532 -2.16 36.89 -2.28
C VAL A 532 -1.90 38.17 -1.51
N ASP A 533 -0.68 38.68 -1.57
CA ASP A 533 -0.24 39.88 -0.84
C ASP A 533 -0.55 39.82 0.67
N GLY A 534 -0.39 38.61 1.24
CA GLY A 534 -0.63 38.33 2.65
C GLY A 534 -2.10 38.03 3.04
N LYS A 535 -3.07 38.32 2.16
CA LYS A 535 -4.49 38.05 2.38
C LYS A 535 -4.88 36.66 1.87
N LYS A 536 -5.77 35.96 2.59
CA LYS A 536 -6.24 34.63 2.16
C LYS A 536 -7.15 34.77 0.95
N GLU A 537 -6.94 33.94 -0.06
CA GLU A 537 -7.76 33.89 -1.27
C GLU A 537 -8.32 32.48 -1.53
N HIS A 538 -9.28 32.39 -2.44
CA HIS A 538 -9.91 31.13 -2.82
C HIS A 538 -9.06 30.36 -3.86
N VAL A 539 -8.87 29.07 -3.64
CA VAL A 539 -8.22 28.17 -4.60
C VAL A 539 -9.28 27.45 -5.40
N TYR A 540 -9.27 27.62 -6.72
CA TYR A 540 -10.21 26.96 -7.61
C TYR A 540 -9.67 25.64 -8.14
N ARG A 541 -10.56 24.68 -8.37
CA ARG A 541 -10.28 23.45 -9.14
C ARG A 541 -10.60 23.71 -10.62
N VAL A 542 -9.62 23.47 -11.48
CA VAL A 542 -9.68 23.76 -12.92
C VAL A 542 -9.14 22.59 -13.71
N PHE A 543 -9.55 22.45 -14.97
CA PHE A 543 -9.12 21.33 -15.83
C PHE A 543 -9.23 19.97 -15.14
N HIS A 544 -10.32 19.78 -14.38
CA HIS A 544 -10.63 18.60 -13.58
C HIS A 544 -9.68 18.26 -12.43
N THR A 545 -8.39 18.56 -12.48
CA THR A 545 -7.46 18.16 -11.41
C THR A 545 -6.49 19.25 -10.98
N LEU A 546 -6.38 20.34 -11.71
CA LEU A 546 -5.40 21.40 -11.46
C LEU A 546 -5.98 22.50 -10.59
N ARG A 547 -5.14 23.43 -10.14
CA ARG A 547 -5.54 24.56 -9.31
C ARG A 547 -5.24 25.91 -9.94
N ALA A 548 -6.10 26.88 -9.66
CA ALA A 548 -5.92 28.26 -10.07
C ALA A 548 -6.39 29.23 -8.99
N ILE A 549 -5.99 30.48 -9.12
CA ILE A 549 -6.47 31.60 -8.31
C ILE A 549 -6.80 32.77 -9.22
N TYR A 550 -7.76 33.59 -8.81
CA TYR A 550 -8.05 34.86 -9.46
C TYR A 550 -7.04 35.92 -9.00
N LEU A 551 -6.61 36.78 -9.93
CA LEU A 551 -5.76 37.93 -9.66
C LEU A 551 -6.29 39.14 -10.40
N GLU A 552 -6.28 40.28 -9.71
CA GLU A 552 -6.47 41.59 -10.33
C GLU A 552 -5.21 41.98 -11.12
N LYS A 553 -5.32 42.98 -11.98
CA LYS A 553 -4.17 43.58 -12.66
C LYS A 553 -3.17 44.12 -11.65
N GLY A 554 -1.89 43.76 -11.79
CA GLY A 554 -0.83 44.33 -10.97
C GLY A 554 0.30 43.38 -10.67
N LYS A 555 1.06 43.72 -9.63
CA LYS A 555 2.12 42.88 -9.07
C LYS A 555 1.60 42.20 -7.82
N HIS A 556 1.76 40.89 -7.75
CA HIS A 556 1.29 40.09 -6.64
C HIS A 556 2.36 39.11 -6.15
N LEU A 557 2.44 38.97 -4.83
CA LEU A 557 3.15 37.87 -4.18
C LEU A 557 2.14 36.78 -3.81
N VAL A 558 2.27 35.62 -4.43
CA VAL A 558 1.37 34.49 -4.23
C VAL A 558 2.07 33.38 -3.47
N THR A 559 1.48 32.95 -2.35
CA THR A 559 2.00 31.87 -1.51
C THR A 559 0.96 30.77 -1.34
N PHE A 560 1.17 29.64 -2.01
CA PHE A 560 0.45 28.40 -1.73
C PHE A 560 1.11 27.65 -0.58
N TYR A 561 0.32 27.14 0.37
CA TYR A 561 0.80 26.33 1.48
C TYR A 561 -0.21 25.24 1.84
N TYR A 562 0.31 24.08 2.21
CA TYR A 562 -0.52 22.94 2.60
C TYR A 562 -0.80 22.98 4.11
N TYR A 563 -2.08 22.95 4.48
CA TYR A 563 -2.51 22.96 5.87
C TYR A 563 -3.71 22.01 6.09
N SER A 564 -3.46 20.87 6.73
CA SER A 564 -4.50 19.88 7.01
C SER A 564 -4.99 19.94 8.45
N GLN A 565 -6.23 20.40 8.64
CA GLN A 565 -6.88 20.43 9.95
C GLN A 565 -6.97 19.04 10.60
N ALA A 566 -7.20 17.99 9.81
CA ALA A 566 -7.31 16.61 10.30
C ALA A 566 -5.97 16.11 10.86
N TYR A 567 -4.85 16.47 10.21
CA TYR A 567 -3.52 16.16 10.72
C TYR A 567 -3.24 16.85 12.06
N HIS A 568 -3.56 18.15 12.17
CA HIS A 568 -3.33 18.89 13.40
C HIS A 568 -4.17 18.37 14.56
N LEU A 569 -5.45 18.06 14.33
CA LEU A 569 -6.31 17.43 15.33
C LEU A 569 -5.77 16.05 15.74
N GLY A 570 -5.41 15.22 14.77
CA GLY A 570 -4.84 13.89 15.02
C GLY A 570 -3.54 13.94 15.83
N LYS A 571 -2.68 14.92 15.54
CA LYS A 571 -1.45 15.18 16.29
C LYS A 571 -1.75 15.53 17.76
N ILE A 572 -2.71 16.40 18.02
CA ILE A 572 -3.10 16.78 19.39
C ILE A 572 -3.61 15.56 20.16
N LEU A 573 -4.54 14.78 19.58
CA LEU A 573 -5.08 13.57 20.20
C LEU A 573 -4.00 12.53 20.48
N PHE A 574 -3.08 12.33 19.53
CA PHE A 574 -1.91 11.47 19.73
C PHE A 574 -1.05 11.94 20.89
N LEU A 575 -0.72 13.24 20.96
CA LEU A 575 0.11 13.79 22.04
C LEU A 575 -0.53 13.61 23.42
N ILE A 576 -1.87 13.74 23.52
CA ILE A 576 -2.61 13.46 24.76
C ILE A 576 -2.47 11.99 25.16
N ALA A 577 -2.73 11.06 24.24
CA ALA A 577 -2.60 9.63 24.50
C ALA A 577 -1.14 9.24 24.83
N PHE A 578 -0.18 9.80 24.10
CA PHE A 578 1.24 9.57 24.33
C PHE A 578 1.69 10.12 25.69
N GLY A 579 1.26 11.32 26.07
CA GLY A 579 1.50 11.87 27.40
C GLY A 579 0.91 10.98 28.52
N PHE A 580 -0.32 10.51 28.34
CA PHE A 580 -0.95 9.55 29.26
C PHE A 580 -0.15 8.25 29.37
N LEU A 581 0.36 7.72 28.25
CA LEU A 581 1.22 6.54 28.23
C LEU A 581 2.49 6.75 29.08
N ILE A 582 3.21 7.83 28.82
CA ILE A 582 4.45 8.15 29.53
C ILE A 582 4.18 8.31 31.03
N PHE A 583 3.11 9.01 31.40
CA PHE A 583 2.69 9.15 32.79
C PHE A 583 2.45 7.80 33.46
N ASN A 584 1.72 6.87 32.82
CA ASN A 584 1.46 5.54 33.37
C ASN A 584 2.74 4.71 33.53
N ILE A 585 3.67 4.79 32.57
CA ILE A 585 4.96 4.11 32.66
C ILE A 585 5.77 4.67 33.83
N ALA A 586 5.86 6.00 33.97
CA ALA A 586 6.57 6.64 35.06
C ALA A 586 5.96 6.30 36.43
N TYR A 587 4.62 6.34 36.53
CA TYR A 587 3.88 5.93 37.72
C TYR A 587 4.18 4.47 38.08
N PHE A 588 4.14 3.55 37.11
CA PHE A 588 4.41 2.13 37.33
C PHE A 588 5.86 1.87 37.80
N ILE A 589 6.84 2.58 37.21
CA ILE A 589 8.25 2.50 37.65
C ILE A 589 8.39 3.00 39.09
N ASN A 590 7.72 4.11 39.44
CA ASN A 590 7.77 4.69 40.78
C ASN A 590 7.11 3.78 41.84
N GLU A 591 5.94 3.22 41.52
CA GLU A 591 5.26 2.24 42.38
C GLU A 591 6.13 0.98 42.59
N ARG A 592 6.75 0.44 41.54
CA ARG A 592 7.70 -0.67 41.71
C ARG A 592 8.86 -0.31 42.62
N LYS A 593 9.46 0.87 42.46
CA LYS A 593 10.54 1.33 43.36
C LYS A 593 10.05 1.38 44.81
N ARG A 594 8.85 1.89 45.06
CA ARG A 594 8.25 1.92 46.41
C ARG A 594 8.02 0.53 46.98
N SER A 595 7.51 -0.42 46.19
CA SER A 595 7.32 -1.81 46.61
C SER A 595 8.62 -2.62 46.78
N TYR A 596 9.75 -2.13 46.27
CA TYR A 596 11.07 -2.72 46.54
C TYR A 596 11.75 -2.14 47.79
N HIS A 597 11.29 -0.98 48.28
CA HIS A 597 11.82 -0.30 49.46
C HIS A 597 10.91 -0.40 50.70
N ALA A 598 9.71 -0.95 50.55
CA ALA A 598 8.82 -1.38 51.63
C ALA A 598 8.83 -2.91 51.69
#